data_AF-A0A2I9CSI2-F1
#
_entry.id   AF-A0A2I9CSI2-F1
#
_cell.length_a   1.000
_cell.length_b   1.000
_cell.length_c   1.000
_cell.angle_alpha   90.00
_cell.angle_beta   90.00
_cell.angle_gamma   90.00
#
_symmetry.space_group_name_H-M   'P 1'
#
loop_
_entity.id
_entity.type
_entity.pdbx_description
1 polymer ?
#
loop_
_entity_poly.entity_id
_entity_poly.type
_entity_poly.pdbx_seq_one_letter_code
_entity_poly.pdbx_strand_id
1 'polypeptide(L)'
;MILGLTLFALVLLAALWLVLQPLRGGMPTDPDAPERHRLTAERDRLYAELSHLTDESRRPDLERRAALILRALDALPAAPPPRERGRRTRAAALAGLAVAALVTVAGAVTFVPRWQLASLGADEVQDVRDVLALPGLRRKAETTGEGAAYLAWGRAAFDSARYAQAVTAYGNALKLDPRQPEALRRLGILLLTRGEQTGQTGAQPTPEDARQAFLLIRTAAQLAPKEPESQLLLGFALARFGQDADALTALERYRTLDPKGRDADDLITSLHARQNESDPGLRVYAANCASCHGPNGGGGLGPNLRVATLSREALENVIVNGKGAMPASPNLKPEELNALLDVLERWQKEGE
;
A
#
# COMPACT_ATOMS: atom_id res chain seq x y z
N MET A 1 13.37 -11.14 14.64
CA MET A 1 14.15 -10.65 13.48
C MET A 1 15.65 -10.56 13.75
N ILE A 2 16.10 -9.90 14.83
CA ILE A 2 17.53 -9.71 15.12
C ILE A 2 18.30 -11.04 15.30
N LEU A 3 17.73 -12.01 16.03
CA LEU A 3 18.35 -13.31 16.29
C LEU A 3 18.58 -14.16 15.01
N GLY A 4 17.68 -14.03 14.03
CA GLY A 4 17.81 -14.73 12.74
C GLY A 4 18.90 -14.13 11.86
N LEU A 5 19.03 -12.80 11.88
CA LEU A 5 20.07 -12.08 11.14
C LEU A 5 21.46 -12.35 11.72
N THR A 6 21.59 -12.44 13.05
CA THR A 6 22.88 -12.77 13.69
C THR A 6 23.30 -14.20 13.39
N LEU A 7 22.38 -15.18 13.44
CA LEU A 7 22.68 -16.57 13.09
C LEU A 7 23.12 -16.70 11.62
N PHE A 8 22.41 -16.04 10.70
CA PHE A 8 22.74 -16.05 9.28
C PHE A 8 24.12 -15.44 9.00
N ALA A 9 24.45 -14.32 9.65
CA ALA A 9 25.76 -13.69 9.53
C ALA A 9 26.89 -14.60 10.05
N LEU A 10 26.67 -15.30 11.16
CA LEU A 10 27.65 -16.25 11.71
C LEU A 10 27.90 -17.44 10.78
N VAL A 11 26.85 -17.99 10.17
CA VAL A 11 26.98 -19.09 9.19
C VAL A 11 27.75 -18.63 7.95
N LEU A 12 27.46 -17.43 7.44
CA LEU A 12 28.19 -16.83 6.31
C LEU A 12 29.67 -16.62 6.63
N LEU A 13 29.98 -16.07 7.81
CA LEU A 13 31.36 -15.85 8.24
C LEU A 13 32.11 -17.18 8.43
N ALA A 14 31.46 -18.20 8.98
CA ALA A 14 32.05 -19.53 9.13
C ALA A 14 32.30 -20.21 7.77
N ALA A 15 31.36 -20.12 6.83
CA ALA A 15 31.53 -20.63 5.48
C ALA A 15 32.67 -19.91 4.74
N LEU A 16 32.73 -18.58 4.85
CA LEU A 16 33.80 -17.77 4.25
C LEU A 16 35.16 -18.12 4.88
N TRP A 17 35.21 -18.32 6.20
CA TRP A 17 36.43 -18.76 6.89
C TRP A 17 36.93 -20.10 6.36
N LEU A 18 36.05 -21.10 6.24
CA LEU A 18 36.38 -22.43 5.72
C LEU A 18 36.90 -22.38 4.29
N VAL A 19 36.28 -21.57 3.43
CA VAL A 19 36.70 -21.38 2.03
C VAL A 19 38.06 -20.68 1.92
N LEU A 20 38.36 -19.75 2.83
CA LEU A 20 39.64 -19.01 2.86
C LEU A 20 40.76 -19.74 3.60
N GLN A 21 40.45 -20.77 4.39
CA GLN A 21 41.42 -21.55 5.17
C GLN A 21 42.59 -22.13 4.34
N PRO A 22 42.36 -22.72 3.14
CA PRO A 22 43.44 -23.26 2.30
C PRO A 22 44.39 -22.17 1.76
N LEU A 23 43.93 -20.92 1.71
CA LEU A 23 44.70 -19.78 1.23
C LEU A 23 45.66 -19.24 2.31
N ARG A 24 45.45 -19.62 3.59
CA ARG A 24 46.27 -19.17 4.73
C ARG A 24 47.43 -20.10 5.07
N GLY A 25 47.44 -21.33 4.55
CA GLY A 25 48.58 -22.24 4.72
C GLY A 25 49.85 -21.66 4.07
N GLY A 26 50.95 -21.62 4.84
CA GLY A 26 52.29 -21.42 4.28
C GLY A 26 52.61 -22.57 3.33
N MET A 27 53.26 -22.28 2.20
CA MET A 27 53.66 -23.36 1.29
C MET A 27 54.68 -24.27 1.98
N PRO A 28 54.58 -25.60 1.83
CA PRO A 28 55.61 -26.52 2.30
C PRO A 28 56.98 -26.11 1.75
N THR A 29 57.97 -25.98 2.61
CA THR A 29 59.37 -25.82 2.21
C THR A 29 59.86 -27.14 1.63
N ASP A 30 60.49 -27.14 0.45
CA ASP A 30 61.15 -28.33 -0.12
C ASP A 30 62.48 -28.57 0.62
N PRO A 31 62.57 -29.55 1.53
CA PRO A 31 63.79 -29.80 2.28
C PRO A 31 64.93 -30.31 1.37
N ASP A 32 64.57 -30.91 0.24
CA ASP A 32 65.51 -31.53 -0.71
C ASP A 32 65.94 -30.57 -1.83
N ALA A 33 65.47 -29.32 -1.82
CA ALA A 33 65.80 -28.34 -2.85
C ALA A 33 67.32 -28.16 -3.08
N PRO A 34 68.18 -28.08 -2.05
CA PRO A 34 69.61 -27.94 -2.25
C PRO A 34 70.23 -29.13 -3.00
N GLU A 35 69.85 -30.36 -2.62
CA GLU A 35 70.36 -31.58 -3.22
C GLU A 35 69.82 -31.79 -4.63
N ARG A 36 68.54 -31.49 -4.84
CA ARG A 36 67.90 -31.49 -6.17
C ARG A 36 68.61 -30.53 -7.11
N HIS A 37 68.92 -29.30 -6.67
CA HIS A 37 69.66 -28.32 -7.47
C HIS A 37 71.06 -28.81 -7.81
N ARG A 38 71.77 -29.40 -6.84
CA ARG A 38 73.10 -29.97 -7.04
C ARG A 38 73.09 -31.08 -8.09
N LEU A 39 72.23 -32.09 -7.93
CA LEU A 39 72.13 -33.22 -8.85
C LEU A 39 71.66 -32.79 -10.25
N THR A 40 70.76 -31.81 -10.34
CA THR A 40 70.32 -31.26 -11.63
C THR A 40 71.47 -30.56 -12.35
N ALA A 41 72.25 -29.74 -11.64
CA ALA A 41 73.42 -29.07 -12.21
C ALA A 41 74.51 -30.07 -12.64
N GLU A 42 74.70 -31.16 -11.88
CA GLU A 42 75.66 -32.21 -12.20
C GLU A 42 75.23 -33.04 -13.42
N ARG A 43 73.93 -33.36 -13.52
CA ARG A 43 73.33 -33.96 -14.73
C ARG A 43 73.58 -33.09 -15.94
N ASP A 44 73.28 -31.79 -15.85
CA ASP A 44 73.39 -30.87 -16.98
C ASP A 44 74.85 -30.72 -17.44
N ARG A 45 75.81 -30.75 -16.50
CA ARG A 45 77.25 -30.81 -16.82
C ARG A 45 77.65 -32.10 -17.53
N LEU A 46 77.22 -33.26 -17.03
CA LEU A 46 77.52 -34.56 -17.63
C LEU A 46 76.92 -34.67 -19.04
N TYR A 47 75.71 -34.16 -19.24
CA TYR A 47 75.07 -34.14 -20.56
C TYR A 47 75.80 -33.21 -21.54
N ALA A 48 76.26 -32.05 -21.07
CA ALA A 48 77.10 -31.18 -21.88
C ALA A 48 78.46 -31.83 -22.22
N GLU A 49 79.08 -32.56 -21.28
CA GLU A 49 80.34 -33.28 -21.54
C GLU A 49 80.12 -34.42 -22.55
N LEU A 50 79.02 -35.19 -22.42
CA LEU A 50 78.62 -36.23 -23.37
C LEU A 50 78.34 -35.67 -24.77
N SER A 51 77.69 -34.50 -24.89
CA SER A 51 77.39 -33.90 -26.19
C SER A 51 78.61 -33.37 -26.93
N HIS A 52 79.71 -33.13 -26.23
CA HIS A 52 80.98 -32.64 -26.78
C HIS A 52 82.12 -33.68 -26.73
N LEU A 53 81.82 -34.94 -26.42
CA LEU A 53 82.83 -35.97 -26.26
C LEU A 53 83.43 -36.40 -27.61
N THR A 54 84.74 -36.28 -27.75
CA THR A 54 85.49 -36.72 -28.95
C THR A 54 86.23 -38.04 -28.75
N ASP A 55 86.49 -38.43 -27.50
CA ASP A 55 87.16 -39.69 -27.13
C ASP A 55 86.13 -40.72 -26.67
N GLU A 56 85.82 -41.66 -27.57
CA GLU A 56 84.80 -42.70 -27.37
C GLU A 56 85.13 -43.69 -26.25
N SER A 57 86.40 -43.81 -25.85
CA SER A 57 86.78 -44.72 -24.76
C SER A 57 86.22 -44.29 -23.39
N ARG A 58 85.89 -42.99 -23.23
CA ARG A 58 85.34 -42.41 -22.00
C ARG A 58 83.81 -42.42 -21.91
N ARG A 59 83.11 -42.69 -23.01
CA ARG A 59 81.63 -42.65 -23.09
C ARG A 59 80.94 -43.55 -22.06
N PRO A 60 81.34 -44.83 -21.87
CA PRO A 60 80.64 -45.73 -20.96
C PRO A 60 80.68 -45.28 -19.49
N ASP A 61 81.79 -44.65 -19.08
CA ASP A 61 81.92 -44.13 -17.72
C ASP A 61 81.04 -42.89 -17.49
N LEU A 62 81.00 -41.97 -18.45
CA LEU A 62 80.15 -40.77 -18.38
C LEU A 62 78.64 -41.13 -18.40
N GLU A 63 78.23 -42.07 -19.25
CA GLU A 63 76.85 -42.55 -19.29
C GLU A 63 76.46 -43.25 -17.99
N ARG A 64 77.35 -44.07 -17.42
CA ARG A 64 77.13 -44.70 -16.11
C ARG A 64 76.95 -43.67 -15.01
N ARG A 65 77.78 -42.62 -14.96
CA ARG A 65 77.65 -41.52 -13.99
C ARG A 65 76.34 -40.75 -14.18
N ALA A 66 75.98 -40.44 -15.43
CA ALA A 66 74.74 -39.74 -15.73
C ALA A 66 73.51 -40.57 -15.31
N ALA A 67 73.52 -41.88 -15.54
CA ALA A 67 72.46 -42.79 -15.10
C ALA A 67 72.33 -42.84 -13.56
N LEU A 68 73.45 -42.80 -12.83
CA LEU A 68 73.44 -42.73 -11.36
C LEU A 68 72.85 -41.41 -10.84
N ILE A 69 73.19 -40.28 -11.47
CA ILE A 69 72.63 -38.97 -11.12
C ILE A 69 71.13 -38.90 -11.42
N LEU A 70 70.69 -39.44 -12.56
CA LEU A 70 69.25 -39.53 -12.89
C LEU A 70 68.50 -40.39 -11.87
N ARG A 71 69.05 -41.54 -11.50
CA ARG A 71 68.45 -42.40 -10.47
C ARG A 71 68.40 -41.72 -9.10
N ALA A 72 69.40 -40.90 -8.76
CA ALA A 72 69.40 -40.11 -7.54
C ALA A 72 68.35 -38.98 -7.58
N LEU A 73 68.14 -38.35 -8.75
CA LEU A 73 67.07 -37.37 -8.95
C LEU A 73 65.67 -37.99 -8.84
N ASP A 74 65.47 -39.18 -9.42
CA ASP A 74 64.20 -39.91 -9.37
C ASP A 74 63.89 -40.45 -7.96
N ALA A 75 64.91 -40.66 -7.13
CA ALA A 75 64.75 -41.06 -5.74
C ALA A 75 64.29 -39.91 -4.82
N LEU A 76 64.42 -38.64 -5.26
CA LEU A 76 63.94 -37.49 -4.50
C LEU A 76 62.42 -37.36 -4.60
N PRO A 77 61.70 -37.01 -3.52
CA PRO A 77 60.27 -36.69 -3.57
C PRO A 77 59.96 -35.61 -4.61
N ALA A 78 58.74 -35.61 -5.16
CA ALA A 78 58.32 -34.59 -6.12
C ALA A 78 58.40 -33.18 -5.53
N ALA A 79 58.99 -32.24 -6.28
CA ALA A 79 59.10 -30.85 -5.84
C ALA A 79 57.71 -30.21 -5.72
N PRO A 80 57.47 -29.36 -4.70
CA PRO A 80 56.22 -28.61 -4.58
C PRO A 80 56.05 -27.65 -5.78
N PRO A 81 54.80 -27.33 -6.16
CA PRO A 81 54.52 -26.46 -7.29
C PRO A 81 55.10 -25.03 -7.09
N PRO A 82 55.53 -24.35 -8.17
CA PRO A 82 56.22 -23.06 -8.08
C PRO A 82 55.35 -21.95 -7.48
N ARG A 83 55.99 -21.06 -6.71
CA ARG A 83 55.34 -19.99 -5.91
C ARG A 83 54.42 -19.08 -6.72
N GLU A 84 54.75 -18.80 -7.98
CA GLU A 84 53.96 -17.93 -8.86
C GLU A 84 52.59 -18.53 -9.21
N ARG A 85 52.52 -19.85 -9.37
CA ARG A 85 51.29 -20.58 -9.69
C ARG A 85 50.30 -20.49 -8.52
N GLY A 86 50.80 -20.55 -7.28
CA GLY A 86 50.02 -20.34 -6.06
C GLY A 86 49.48 -18.91 -5.93
N ARG A 87 50.28 -17.87 -6.24
CA ARG A 87 49.84 -16.47 -6.11
C ARG A 87 48.73 -16.11 -7.11
N ARG A 88 48.83 -16.58 -8.36
CA ARG A 88 47.80 -16.35 -9.39
C ARG A 88 46.46 -17.03 -9.06
N THR A 89 46.48 -18.25 -8.53
CA THR A 89 45.25 -18.96 -8.13
C THR A 89 44.57 -18.30 -6.93
N ARG A 90 45.33 -17.81 -5.94
CA ARG A 90 44.77 -17.04 -4.81
C ARG A 90 44.11 -15.74 -5.28
N ALA A 91 44.76 -15.00 -6.18
CA ALA A 91 44.20 -13.76 -6.72
C ALA A 91 42.91 -14.00 -7.52
N ALA A 92 42.88 -15.05 -8.36
CA ALA A 92 41.70 -15.43 -9.12
C ALA A 92 40.54 -15.87 -8.22
N ALA A 93 40.81 -16.62 -7.15
CA ALA A 93 39.79 -17.05 -6.19
C ALA A 93 39.18 -15.87 -5.42
N LEU A 94 40.02 -14.92 -4.96
CA LEU A 94 39.54 -13.71 -4.30
C LEU A 94 38.74 -12.81 -5.24
N ALA A 95 39.18 -12.66 -6.49
CA ALA A 95 38.44 -11.92 -7.50
C ALA A 95 37.07 -12.58 -7.79
N GLY A 96 37.02 -13.91 -7.91
CA GLY A 96 35.77 -14.65 -8.09
C GLY A 96 34.78 -14.45 -6.94
N LEU A 97 35.27 -14.49 -5.69
CA LEU A 97 34.45 -14.20 -4.50
C LEU A 97 33.92 -12.76 -4.50
N ALA A 98 34.75 -11.78 -4.87
CA ALA A 98 34.33 -10.38 -4.95
C ALA A 98 33.24 -10.17 -6.02
N VAL A 99 33.38 -10.79 -7.18
CA VAL A 99 32.37 -10.75 -8.26
C VAL A 99 31.07 -11.41 -7.81
N ALA A 100 31.14 -12.59 -7.19
CA ALA A 100 29.95 -13.29 -6.69
C ALA A 100 29.21 -12.46 -5.62
N ALA A 101 29.94 -11.83 -4.70
CA ALA A 101 29.36 -10.92 -3.71
C ALA A 101 28.67 -9.71 -4.37
N LEU A 102 29.31 -9.07 -5.35
CA LEU A 102 28.74 -7.96 -6.11
C LEU A 102 27.46 -8.34 -6.85
N VAL A 103 27.45 -9.50 -7.53
CA VAL A 103 26.26 -10.00 -8.24
C VAL A 103 25.12 -10.29 -7.28
N THR A 104 25.43 -10.87 -6.12
CA THR A 104 24.43 -11.21 -5.10
C THR A 104 23.80 -9.94 -4.51
N VAL A 105 24.63 -8.95 -4.17
CA VAL A 105 24.16 -7.64 -3.70
C VAL A 105 23.32 -6.97 -4.80
N ALA A 106 23.83 -6.87 -6.02
CA ALA A 106 23.09 -6.27 -7.14
C ALA A 106 21.74 -6.94 -7.39
N GLY A 107 21.69 -8.27 -7.38
CA GLY A 107 20.45 -9.04 -7.49
C GLY A 107 19.47 -8.77 -6.34
N ALA A 108 19.97 -8.72 -5.10
CA ALA A 108 19.15 -8.41 -3.92
C ALA A 108 18.55 -7.00 -3.97
N VAL A 109 19.27 -5.99 -4.49
CA VAL A 109 18.75 -4.60 -4.53
C VAL A 109 17.86 -4.34 -5.76
N THR A 110 18.08 -5.05 -6.88
CA THR A 110 17.39 -4.74 -8.14
C THR A 110 16.29 -5.74 -8.52
N PHE A 111 16.51 -7.03 -8.32
CA PHE A 111 15.64 -8.10 -8.82
C PHE A 111 14.61 -8.51 -7.77
N VAL A 112 15.02 -8.70 -6.52
CA VAL A 112 14.14 -9.18 -5.43
C VAL A 112 12.94 -8.24 -5.17
N PRO A 113 13.10 -6.90 -5.08
CA PRO A 113 11.97 -6.00 -4.85
C PRO A 113 10.99 -5.97 -6.02
N ARG A 114 11.51 -6.04 -7.26
CA ARG A 114 10.67 -6.08 -8.46
C ARG A 114 9.87 -7.37 -8.56
N TRP A 115 10.47 -8.50 -8.19
CA TRP A 115 9.80 -9.79 -8.20
C TRP A 115 8.72 -9.89 -7.11
N GLN A 116 8.98 -9.35 -5.92
CA GLN A 116 7.97 -9.27 -4.84
C GLN A 116 6.73 -8.45 -5.24
N LEU A 117 6.90 -7.39 -6.04
CA LEU A 117 5.77 -6.62 -6.56
C LEU A 117 5.09 -7.33 -7.74
N ALA A 118 5.82 -8.13 -8.52
CA ALA A 118 5.26 -8.86 -9.66
C ALA A 118 4.30 -10.00 -9.25
N SER A 119 4.38 -10.47 -8.01
CA SER A 119 3.44 -11.47 -7.46
C SER A 119 2.15 -10.87 -6.90
N LEU A 120 2.05 -9.55 -6.80
CA LEU A 120 0.90 -8.84 -6.23
C LEU A 120 -0.12 -8.46 -7.31
N GLY A 121 -1.39 -8.36 -6.92
CA GLY A 121 -2.43 -7.77 -7.76
C GLY A 121 -2.16 -6.29 -8.05
N ALA A 122 -2.78 -5.73 -9.09
CA ALA A 122 -2.56 -4.33 -9.47
C ALA A 122 -2.87 -3.35 -8.31
N ASP A 123 -3.91 -3.64 -7.53
CA ASP A 123 -4.34 -2.83 -6.39
C ASP A 123 -3.33 -2.93 -5.23
N GLU A 124 -2.87 -4.14 -4.90
CA GLU A 124 -1.86 -4.37 -3.87
C GLU A 124 -0.51 -3.71 -4.21
N VAL A 125 -0.13 -3.73 -5.50
CA VAL A 125 1.08 -3.03 -5.96
C VAL A 125 0.93 -1.53 -5.72
N GLN A 126 -0.26 -0.97 -5.95
CA GLN A 126 -0.52 0.44 -5.77
C GLN A 126 -0.48 0.82 -4.28
N ASP A 127 -1.11 0.03 -3.40
CA ASP A 127 -1.06 0.22 -1.94
C ASP A 127 0.39 0.25 -1.42
N VAL A 128 1.22 -0.69 -1.89
CA VAL A 128 2.64 -0.74 -1.50
C VAL A 128 3.39 0.50 -1.98
N ARG A 129 3.13 0.97 -3.22
CA ARG A 129 3.76 2.20 -3.74
C ARG A 129 3.36 3.43 -2.93
N ASP A 130 2.10 3.54 -2.55
CA ASP A 130 1.58 4.67 -1.81
C ASP A 130 2.19 4.72 -0.40
N VAL A 131 2.29 3.58 0.28
CA VAL A 131 2.99 3.47 1.56
C VAL A 131 4.47 3.84 1.46
N LEU A 132 5.16 3.39 0.40
CA LEU A 132 6.58 3.71 0.18
C LEU A 132 6.81 5.19 -0.13
N ALA A 133 5.82 5.89 -0.71
CA ALA A 133 5.91 7.31 -1.02
C ALA A 133 5.72 8.21 0.22
N LEU A 134 5.07 7.72 1.28
CA LEU A 134 4.72 8.51 2.48
C LEU A 134 5.89 9.29 3.09
N PRO A 135 7.10 8.70 3.32
CA PRO A 135 8.21 9.44 3.91
C PRO A 135 8.68 10.61 3.05
N GLY A 136 8.59 10.47 1.72
CA GLY A 136 8.94 11.52 0.76
C GLY A 136 7.91 12.65 0.76
N LEU A 137 6.62 12.31 0.76
CA LEU A 137 5.53 13.29 0.86
C LEU A 137 5.59 14.08 2.17
N ARG A 138 5.81 13.38 3.28
CA ARG A 138 6.02 14.00 4.60
C ARG A 138 7.17 14.99 4.56
N ARG A 139 8.35 14.54 4.12
CA ARG A 139 9.54 15.39 4.06
C ARG A 139 9.29 16.63 3.20
N LYS A 140 8.70 16.45 2.02
CA LYS A 140 8.35 17.56 1.12
C LYS A 140 7.43 18.57 1.82
N ALA A 141 6.38 18.10 2.50
CA ALA A 141 5.45 18.95 3.23
C ALA A 141 6.13 19.73 4.36
N GLU A 142 6.95 19.05 5.17
CA GLU A 142 7.70 19.66 6.28
C GLU A 142 8.75 20.67 5.77
N THR A 143 9.41 20.42 4.63
CA THR A 143 10.43 21.32 4.08
C THR A 143 9.86 22.52 3.36
N THR A 144 8.76 22.34 2.62
CA THR A 144 8.15 23.42 1.83
C THR A 144 7.22 24.28 2.68
N GLY A 145 6.58 23.68 3.69
CA GLY A 145 5.56 24.36 4.48
C GLY A 145 4.28 24.69 3.69
N GLU A 146 4.10 24.13 2.49
CA GLU A 146 2.95 24.43 1.64
C GLU A 146 1.71 23.62 2.04
N GLY A 147 0.55 24.28 2.09
CA GLY A 147 -0.73 23.62 2.41
C GLY A 147 -1.06 22.47 1.45
N ALA A 148 -0.80 22.66 0.15
CA ALA A 148 -1.00 21.63 -0.86
C ALA A 148 -0.13 20.38 -0.64
N ALA A 149 1.11 20.56 -0.16
CA ALA A 149 2.00 19.45 0.16
C ALA A 149 1.53 18.68 1.41
N TYR A 150 1.02 19.39 2.43
CA TYR A 150 0.39 18.76 3.59
C TYR A 150 -0.89 17.99 3.21
N LEU A 151 -1.72 18.52 2.31
CA LEU A 151 -2.90 17.81 1.80
C LEU A 151 -2.51 16.54 1.04
N ALA A 152 -1.48 16.60 0.19
CA ALA A 152 -1.00 15.42 -0.54
C ALA A 152 -0.47 14.32 0.40
N TRP A 153 0.29 14.70 1.44
CA TRP A 153 0.72 13.77 2.48
C TRP A 153 -0.48 13.21 3.26
N GLY A 154 -1.45 14.07 3.61
CA GLY A 154 -2.66 13.69 4.33
C GLY A 154 -3.51 12.67 3.59
N ARG A 155 -3.73 12.85 2.28
CA ARG A 155 -4.46 11.89 1.42
C ARG A 155 -3.79 10.54 1.39
N ALA A 156 -2.52 10.51 0.98
CA ALA A 156 -1.77 9.26 0.90
C ALA A 156 -1.73 8.54 2.26
N ALA A 157 -1.55 9.29 3.36
CA ALA A 157 -1.56 8.72 4.70
C ALA A 157 -2.94 8.16 5.10
N PHE A 158 -4.03 8.83 4.71
CA PHE A 158 -5.39 8.37 4.96
C PHE A 158 -5.69 7.09 4.16
N ASP A 159 -5.40 7.09 2.87
CA ASP A 159 -5.64 5.96 1.96
C ASP A 159 -4.81 4.73 2.37
N SER A 160 -3.59 4.95 2.87
CA SER A 160 -2.73 3.89 3.44
C SER A 160 -3.09 3.48 4.88
N ALA A 161 -4.26 3.88 5.40
CA ALA A 161 -4.72 3.65 6.77
C ALA A 161 -3.72 4.10 7.88
N ARG A 162 -2.83 5.05 7.58
CA ARG A 162 -1.89 5.67 8.53
C ARG A 162 -2.53 6.91 9.17
N TYR A 163 -3.62 6.67 9.88
CA TYR A 163 -4.50 7.71 10.44
C TYR A 163 -3.78 8.75 11.32
N ALA A 164 -2.83 8.34 12.16
CA ALA A 164 -2.05 9.29 12.98
C ALA A 164 -1.24 10.29 12.13
N GLN A 165 -0.67 9.83 11.00
CA GLN A 165 0.03 10.71 10.08
C GLN A 165 -0.95 11.60 9.31
N ALA A 166 -2.10 11.07 8.89
CA ALA A 166 -3.15 11.83 8.24
C ALA A 166 -3.66 12.98 9.14
N VAL A 167 -3.94 12.70 10.42
CA VAL A 167 -4.33 13.74 11.40
C VAL A 167 -3.28 14.85 11.48
N THR A 168 -2.00 14.47 11.55
CA THR A 168 -0.89 15.44 11.63
C THR A 168 -0.83 16.30 10.37
N ALA A 169 -0.92 15.68 9.19
CA ALA A 169 -0.83 16.34 7.90
C ALA A 169 -2.00 17.30 7.67
N TYR A 170 -3.24 16.84 7.84
CA TYR A 170 -4.44 17.67 7.70
C TYR A 170 -4.49 18.77 8.77
N GLY A 171 -4.05 18.49 10.00
CA GLY A 171 -3.94 19.50 11.04
C GLY A 171 -2.97 20.63 10.67
N ASN A 172 -1.83 20.29 10.06
CA ASN A 172 -0.90 21.31 9.55
C ASN A 172 -1.46 22.05 8.33
N ALA A 173 -2.20 21.38 7.44
CA ALA A 173 -2.91 22.06 6.35
C ALA A 173 -3.91 23.10 6.88
N LEU A 174 -4.67 22.78 7.93
CA LEU A 174 -5.64 23.70 8.55
C LEU A 174 -5.01 24.87 9.31
N LYS A 175 -3.77 24.73 9.79
CA LYS A 175 -3.03 25.87 10.35
C LYS A 175 -2.71 26.92 9.29
N LEU A 176 -2.54 26.48 8.04
CA LEU A 176 -2.21 27.35 6.90
C LEU A 176 -3.48 27.89 6.23
N ASP A 177 -4.49 27.03 6.04
CA ASP A 177 -5.81 27.41 5.57
C ASP A 177 -6.91 26.81 6.47
N PRO A 178 -7.43 27.58 7.44
CA PRO A 178 -8.50 27.13 8.33
C PRO A 178 -9.81 26.78 7.62
N ARG A 179 -10.00 27.21 6.37
CA ARG A 179 -11.20 26.99 5.56
C ARG A 179 -10.98 25.95 4.46
N GLN A 180 -9.99 25.06 4.62
CA GLN A 180 -9.75 24.00 3.64
C GLN A 180 -10.76 22.85 3.81
N PRO A 181 -11.76 22.68 2.90
CA PRO A 181 -12.85 21.72 3.07
C PRO A 181 -12.40 20.26 3.17
N GLU A 182 -11.39 19.86 2.39
CA GLU A 182 -10.88 18.49 2.39
C GLU A 182 -10.26 18.11 3.74
N ALA A 183 -9.41 18.98 4.30
CA ALA A 183 -8.80 18.71 5.60
C ALA A 183 -9.85 18.67 6.73
N LEU A 184 -10.85 19.56 6.68
CA LEU A 184 -11.97 19.55 7.62
C LEU A 184 -12.75 18.24 7.55
N ARG A 185 -13.18 17.78 6.35
CA ARG A 185 -13.97 16.53 6.23
C ARG A 185 -13.16 15.31 6.66
N ARG A 186 -11.87 15.25 6.28
CA ARG A 186 -11.00 14.11 6.60
C ARG A 186 -10.74 14.01 8.10
N LEU A 187 -10.47 15.13 8.78
CA LEU A 187 -10.36 15.14 10.25
C LEU A 187 -11.68 14.79 10.93
N GLY A 188 -12.82 15.26 10.41
CA GLY A 188 -14.14 14.90 10.91
C GLY A 188 -14.37 13.38 10.88
N ILE A 189 -14.09 12.72 9.75
CA ILE A 189 -14.17 11.25 9.65
C ILE A 189 -13.22 10.59 10.67
N LEU A 190 -11.96 11.01 10.70
CA LEU A 190 -10.94 10.42 11.57
C LEU A 190 -11.31 10.51 13.06
N LEU A 191 -12.02 11.57 13.46
CA LEU A 191 -12.55 11.71 14.81
C LEU A 191 -13.70 10.74 15.09
N LEU A 192 -14.60 10.52 14.12
CA LEU A 192 -15.71 9.56 14.26
C LEU A 192 -15.22 8.11 14.31
N THR A 193 -14.16 7.77 13.56
CA THR A 193 -13.63 6.41 13.47
C THR A 193 -12.49 6.14 14.47
N ARG A 194 -12.11 7.11 15.31
CA ARG A 194 -10.93 7.02 16.18
C ARG A 194 -10.96 5.80 17.11
N GLY A 195 -12.13 5.46 17.66
CA GLY A 195 -12.27 4.33 18.58
C GLY A 195 -12.13 2.96 17.88
N GLU A 196 -12.55 2.85 16.62
CA GLU A 196 -12.33 1.65 15.80
C GLU A 196 -10.83 1.46 15.49
N GLN A 197 -10.10 2.56 15.32
CA GLN A 197 -8.69 2.56 14.93
C GLN A 197 -7.72 2.16 16.05
N THR A 198 -8.07 2.35 17.32
CA THR A 198 -7.21 1.99 18.45
C THR A 198 -7.29 0.50 18.82
N GLY A 199 -8.00 -0.31 18.02
CA GLY A 199 -8.22 -1.73 18.32
C GLY A 199 -9.14 -1.96 19.52
N GLN A 200 -9.74 -0.89 20.05
CA GLN A 200 -10.81 -0.99 21.04
C GLN A 200 -12.10 -1.29 20.30
N THR A 201 -12.29 -2.57 19.95
CA THR A 201 -13.55 -3.06 19.39
C THR A 201 -14.71 -2.60 20.26
N GLY A 202 -15.57 -1.75 19.71
CA GLY A 202 -16.73 -1.18 20.41
C GLY A 202 -16.52 0.19 21.08
N ALA A 203 -15.33 0.81 20.99
CA ALA A 203 -15.13 2.19 21.44
C ALA A 203 -15.85 3.15 20.50
N GLN A 204 -17.06 3.56 20.88
CA GLN A 204 -17.74 4.67 20.24
C GLN A 204 -16.97 5.97 20.49
N PRO A 205 -16.91 6.90 19.52
CA PRO A 205 -16.38 8.23 19.77
C PRO A 205 -17.12 8.87 20.96
N THR A 206 -16.40 9.63 21.77
CA THR A 206 -17.06 10.33 22.89
C THR A 206 -18.13 11.28 22.33
N PRO A 207 -19.18 11.61 23.10
CA PRO A 207 -20.19 12.57 22.64
C PRO A 207 -19.58 13.92 22.22
N GLU A 208 -18.46 14.30 22.83
CA GLU A 208 -17.71 15.51 22.47
C GLU A 208 -17.00 15.35 21.13
N ASP A 209 -16.23 14.28 20.93
CA ASP A 209 -15.56 14.00 19.67
C ASP A 209 -16.55 13.90 18.51
N ALA A 210 -17.70 13.25 18.74
CA ALA A 210 -18.75 13.13 17.76
C ALA A 210 -19.30 14.51 17.37
N ARG A 211 -19.59 15.38 18.34
CA ARG A 211 -20.09 16.74 18.09
C ARG A 211 -19.05 17.58 17.34
N GLN A 212 -17.78 17.51 17.74
CA GLN A 212 -16.70 18.21 17.05
C GLN A 212 -16.55 17.71 15.61
N ALA A 213 -16.60 16.40 15.38
CA ALA A 213 -16.54 15.82 14.06
C ALA A 213 -17.70 16.27 13.17
N PHE A 214 -18.92 16.31 13.71
CA PHE A 214 -20.09 16.81 13.00
C PHE A 214 -19.89 18.26 12.55
N LEU A 215 -19.37 19.13 13.41
CA LEU A 215 -19.09 20.52 13.05
C LEU A 215 -18.06 20.63 11.93
N LEU A 216 -17.00 19.82 11.95
CA LEU A 216 -15.99 19.79 10.89
C LEU A 216 -16.59 19.36 9.54
N ILE A 217 -17.36 18.27 9.53
CA ILE A 217 -18.01 17.74 8.32
C ILE A 217 -19.02 18.74 7.77
N ARG A 218 -19.87 19.32 8.62
CA ARG A 218 -20.84 20.34 8.24
C ARG A 218 -20.17 21.57 7.64
N THR A 219 -19.10 22.05 8.28
CA THR A 219 -18.34 23.20 7.78
C THR A 219 -17.70 22.89 6.43
N ALA A 220 -17.12 21.70 6.26
CA ALA A 220 -16.56 21.27 4.98
C ALA A 220 -17.61 21.26 3.86
N ALA A 221 -18.81 20.74 4.12
CA ALA A 221 -19.90 20.71 3.16
C ALA A 221 -20.44 22.11 2.80
N GLN A 222 -20.45 23.04 3.75
CA GLN A 222 -20.79 24.44 3.49
C GLN A 222 -19.73 25.15 2.62
N LEU A 223 -18.45 24.85 2.83
CA LEU A 223 -17.34 25.42 2.07
C LEU A 223 -17.22 24.81 0.66
N ALA A 224 -17.61 23.54 0.48
CA ALA A 224 -17.59 22.83 -0.79
C ALA A 224 -18.96 22.19 -1.11
N PRO A 225 -20.00 23.00 -1.42
CA PRO A 225 -21.37 22.51 -1.58
C PRO A 225 -21.63 21.77 -2.90
N LYS A 226 -20.65 21.80 -3.83
CA LYS A 226 -20.70 21.07 -5.12
C LYS A 226 -19.82 19.82 -5.13
N GLU A 227 -19.21 19.49 -4.00
CA GLU A 227 -18.35 18.31 -3.88
C GLU A 227 -19.18 17.10 -3.41
N PRO A 228 -19.25 16.01 -4.19
CA PRO A 228 -20.06 14.83 -3.85
C PRO A 228 -19.68 14.25 -2.48
N GLU A 229 -18.39 14.02 -2.23
CA GLU A 229 -17.91 13.42 -0.99
C GLU A 229 -18.30 14.25 0.25
N SER A 230 -18.27 15.59 0.14
CA SER A 230 -18.68 16.46 1.25
C SER A 230 -20.18 16.34 1.57
N GLN A 231 -21.04 16.20 0.54
CA GLN A 231 -22.48 16.01 0.74
C GLN A 231 -22.81 14.61 1.27
N LEU A 232 -22.10 13.59 0.78
CA LEU A 232 -22.22 12.22 1.27
C LEU A 232 -21.94 12.15 2.78
N LEU A 233 -20.79 12.66 3.20
CA LEU A 233 -20.36 12.65 4.60
C LEU A 233 -21.27 13.49 5.49
N LEU A 234 -21.76 14.63 5.00
CA LEU A 234 -22.76 15.43 5.71
C LEU A 234 -24.02 14.60 5.96
N GLY A 235 -24.52 13.89 4.95
CA GLY A 235 -25.69 13.02 5.08
C GLY A 235 -25.49 11.90 6.10
N PHE A 236 -24.36 11.19 6.04
CA PHE A 236 -24.00 10.18 7.05
C PHE A 236 -23.91 10.75 8.46
N ALA A 237 -23.29 11.93 8.60
CA ALA A 237 -23.16 12.59 9.89
C ALA A 237 -24.54 13.00 10.43
N LEU A 238 -25.38 13.67 9.63
CA LEU A 238 -26.74 14.06 10.02
C LEU A 238 -27.59 12.87 10.47
N ALA A 239 -27.55 11.76 9.72
CA ALA A 239 -28.25 10.53 10.07
C ALA A 239 -27.78 9.95 11.42
N ARG A 240 -26.48 9.98 11.70
CA ARG A 240 -25.92 9.56 13.01
C ARG A 240 -26.42 10.44 14.16
N PHE A 241 -26.71 11.71 13.91
CA PHE A 241 -27.25 12.66 14.88
C PHE A 241 -28.79 12.72 14.91
N GLY A 242 -29.48 11.80 14.21
CA GLY A 242 -30.94 11.71 14.17
C GLY A 242 -31.63 12.80 13.35
N GLN A 243 -30.87 13.56 12.54
CA GLN A 243 -31.39 14.60 11.66
C GLN A 243 -31.76 14.00 10.30
N ASP A 244 -32.73 13.08 10.30
CA ASP A 244 -33.02 12.22 9.14
C ASP A 244 -33.50 13.00 7.90
N ALA A 245 -34.28 14.07 8.09
CA ALA A 245 -34.76 14.91 6.98
C ALA A 245 -33.61 15.69 6.30
N ASP A 246 -32.74 16.31 7.09
CA ASP A 246 -31.56 17.01 6.59
C ASP A 246 -30.57 16.03 5.95
N ALA A 247 -30.44 14.82 6.52
CA ALA A 247 -29.62 13.76 5.99
C ALA A 247 -30.06 13.36 4.58
N LEU A 248 -31.36 13.11 4.38
CA LEU A 248 -31.91 12.80 3.06
C LEU A 248 -31.63 13.92 2.05
N THR A 249 -31.81 15.19 2.45
CA THR A 249 -31.52 16.35 1.59
C THR A 249 -30.05 16.38 1.14
N ALA A 250 -29.11 16.14 2.05
CA ALA A 250 -27.68 16.09 1.72
C ALA A 250 -27.35 14.89 0.81
N LEU A 251 -27.94 13.72 1.06
CA LEU A 251 -27.69 12.50 0.28
C LEU A 251 -28.32 12.56 -1.12
N GLU A 252 -29.48 13.21 -1.28
CA GLU A 252 -30.06 13.50 -2.59
C GLU A 252 -29.17 14.45 -3.39
N ARG A 253 -28.60 15.47 -2.74
CA ARG A 253 -27.62 16.35 -3.37
C ARG A 253 -26.36 15.58 -3.79
N TYR A 254 -25.88 14.65 -2.97
CA TYR A 254 -24.80 13.73 -3.35
C TYR A 254 -25.15 12.93 -4.62
N ARG A 255 -26.32 12.29 -4.69
CA ARG A 255 -26.79 11.56 -5.89
C ARG A 255 -26.89 12.46 -7.14
N THR A 256 -27.23 13.73 -6.93
CA THR A 256 -27.29 14.70 -8.03
C THR A 256 -25.89 15.06 -8.55
N LEU A 257 -24.91 15.17 -7.65
CA LEU A 257 -23.52 15.49 -7.97
C LEU A 257 -22.74 14.27 -8.50
N ASP A 258 -23.07 13.07 -8.03
CA ASP A 258 -22.53 11.79 -8.50
C ASP A 258 -23.65 10.77 -8.77
N PRO A 259 -24.22 10.78 -9.99
CA PRO A 259 -25.31 9.86 -10.35
C PRO A 259 -24.92 8.38 -10.42
N LYS A 260 -23.62 8.06 -10.41
CA LYS A 260 -23.12 6.67 -10.41
C LYS A 260 -22.81 6.18 -9.00
N GLY A 261 -22.65 7.10 -8.05
CA GLY A 261 -22.42 6.83 -6.65
C GLY A 261 -23.57 6.05 -6.02
N ARG A 262 -23.23 4.94 -5.36
CA ARG A 262 -24.18 4.04 -4.67
C ARG A 262 -24.00 4.04 -3.16
N ASP A 263 -23.01 4.77 -2.64
CA ASP A 263 -22.57 4.69 -1.25
C ASP A 263 -23.65 5.08 -0.25
N ALA A 264 -24.66 5.86 -0.68
CA ALA A 264 -25.76 6.34 0.15
C ALA A 264 -27.05 5.49 0.06
N ASP A 265 -27.13 4.50 -0.84
CA ASP A 265 -28.41 3.88 -1.22
C ASP A 265 -29.09 3.15 -0.04
N ASP A 266 -28.32 2.36 0.71
CA ASP A 266 -28.81 1.65 1.89
C ASP A 266 -29.22 2.61 3.01
N LEU A 267 -28.42 3.66 3.22
CA LEU A 267 -28.72 4.67 4.24
C LEU A 267 -30.01 5.43 3.90
N ILE A 268 -30.17 5.88 2.65
CA ILE A 268 -31.40 6.55 2.18
C ILE A 268 -32.62 5.64 2.40
N THR A 269 -32.51 4.37 2.01
CA THR A 269 -33.59 3.39 2.20
C THR A 269 -33.94 3.23 3.67
N SER A 270 -32.94 3.13 4.55
CA SER A 270 -33.16 3.02 5.99
C SER A 270 -33.78 4.29 6.59
N LEU A 271 -33.38 5.47 6.10
CA LEU A 271 -33.92 6.76 6.54
C LEU A 271 -35.39 6.90 6.17
N HIS A 272 -35.77 6.52 4.94
CA HIS A 272 -37.17 6.48 4.52
C HIS A 272 -37.98 5.49 5.36
N ALA A 273 -37.44 4.31 5.66
CA ALA A 273 -38.12 3.34 6.51
C ALA A 273 -38.39 3.92 7.92
N ARG A 274 -37.39 4.56 8.55
CA ARG A 274 -37.57 5.22 9.86
C ARG A 274 -38.60 6.34 9.83
N GLN A 275 -38.62 7.14 8.77
CA GLN A 275 -39.62 8.20 8.59
C GLN A 275 -41.03 7.61 8.41
N ASN A 276 -41.18 6.56 7.61
CA ASN A 276 -42.46 5.87 7.41
C ASN A 276 -42.95 5.16 8.68
N GLU A 277 -42.04 4.69 9.53
CA GLU A 277 -42.41 4.11 10.83
C GLU A 277 -42.96 5.19 11.78
N SER A 278 -42.32 6.36 11.80
CA SER A 278 -42.62 7.45 12.74
C SER A 278 -43.74 8.41 12.29
N ASP A 279 -44.01 8.55 10.99
CA ASP A 279 -45.07 9.42 10.44
C ASP A 279 -46.14 8.57 9.72
N PRO A 280 -47.38 8.47 10.27
CA PRO A 280 -48.48 7.72 9.64
C PRO A 280 -48.81 8.19 8.22
N GLY A 281 -48.68 9.48 7.92
CA GLY A 281 -48.93 10.02 6.58
C GLY A 281 -47.88 9.54 5.59
N LEU A 282 -46.60 9.54 5.99
CA LEU A 282 -45.51 8.99 5.16
C LEU A 282 -45.67 7.49 4.94
N ARG A 283 -46.15 6.74 5.94
CA ARG A 283 -46.49 5.31 5.79
C ARG A 283 -47.53 5.07 4.70
N VAL A 284 -48.62 5.83 4.72
CA VAL A 284 -49.70 5.74 3.71
C VAL A 284 -49.17 6.16 2.34
N TYR A 285 -48.40 7.25 2.28
CA TYR A 285 -47.76 7.74 1.06
C TYR A 285 -46.84 6.69 0.44
N ALA A 286 -45.96 6.09 1.24
CA ALA A 286 -45.02 5.07 0.79
C ALA A 286 -45.72 3.84 0.22
N ALA A 287 -46.84 3.41 0.83
CA ALA A 287 -47.60 2.26 0.39
C ALA A 287 -48.40 2.49 -0.90
N ASN A 288 -48.89 3.72 -1.14
CA ASN A 288 -49.88 3.97 -2.19
C ASN A 288 -49.42 4.92 -3.31
N CYS A 289 -48.46 5.80 -3.05
CA CYS A 289 -48.14 6.93 -3.93
C CYS A 289 -46.69 6.93 -4.43
N ALA A 290 -45.75 6.45 -3.60
CA ALA A 290 -44.32 6.58 -3.85
C ALA A 290 -43.82 5.88 -5.13
N SER A 291 -44.50 4.83 -5.59
CA SER A 291 -44.14 4.12 -6.83
C SER A 291 -44.24 5.01 -8.08
N CYS A 292 -45.15 6.00 -8.06
CA CYS A 292 -45.36 6.91 -9.19
C CYS A 292 -44.76 8.30 -8.93
N HIS A 293 -44.87 8.81 -7.70
CA HIS A 293 -44.45 10.17 -7.33
C HIS A 293 -43.07 10.24 -6.66
N GLY A 294 -42.36 9.11 -6.60
CA GLY A 294 -41.06 8.98 -5.94
C GLY A 294 -41.19 8.90 -4.41
N PRO A 295 -40.14 8.44 -3.70
CA PRO A 295 -40.20 8.21 -2.25
C PRO A 295 -40.43 9.48 -1.43
N ASN A 296 -40.07 10.64 -1.98
CA ASN A 296 -40.19 11.96 -1.33
C ASN A 296 -41.15 12.92 -2.05
N GLY A 297 -42.01 12.43 -2.94
CA GLY A 297 -42.94 13.29 -3.69
C GLY A 297 -42.29 14.14 -4.80
N GLY A 298 -41.01 13.91 -5.11
CA GLY A 298 -40.26 14.66 -6.14
C GLY A 298 -40.71 14.38 -7.58
N GLY A 299 -41.62 13.43 -7.79
CA GLY A 299 -42.16 13.04 -9.09
C GLY A 299 -41.49 11.79 -9.67
N GLY A 300 -41.73 11.55 -10.95
CA GLY A 300 -41.23 10.39 -11.69
C GLY A 300 -42.18 10.06 -12.83
N LEU A 301 -42.94 8.97 -12.69
CA LEU A 301 -44.05 8.68 -13.58
C LEU A 301 -45.22 9.67 -13.37
N GLY A 302 -45.47 10.00 -12.11
CA GLY A 302 -46.40 11.05 -11.69
C GLY A 302 -45.71 12.41 -11.55
N PRO A 303 -46.51 13.50 -11.51
CA PRO A 303 -45.98 14.84 -11.29
C PRO A 303 -45.28 15.00 -9.94
N ASN A 304 -44.38 15.99 -9.85
CA ASN A 304 -43.76 16.41 -8.60
C ASN A 304 -44.83 17.05 -7.70
N LEU A 305 -45.05 16.44 -6.53
CA LEU A 305 -46.06 16.85 -5.57
C LEU A 305 -45.58 17.99 -4.65
N ARG A 306 -44.27 18.21 -4.55
CA ARG A 306 -43.69 19.27 -3.71
C ARG A 306 -43.91 20.67 -4.27
N VAL A 307 -44.12 20.78 -5.59
CA VAL A 307 -44.35 22.06 -6.28
C VAL A 307 -45.82 22.27 -6.64
N ALA A 308 -46.72 21.41 -6.12
CA ALA A 308 -48.14 21.59 -6.30
C ALA A 308 -48.63 22.81 -5.50
N THR A 309 -49.75 23.40 -5.93
CA THR A 309 -50.40 24.52 -5.23
C THR A 309 -51.90 24.23 -5.14
N LEU A 310 -52.25 23.11 -4.50
CA LEU A 310 -53.63 22.65 -4.37
C LEU A 310 -54.13 22.90 -2.95
N SER A 311 -55.40 23.30 -2.82
CA SER A 311 -56.06 23.31 -1.51
C SER A 311 -56.21 21.89 -0.97
N ARG A 312 -56.43 21.76 0.34
CA ARG A 312 -56.70 20.48 0.99
C ARG A 312 -57.84 19.72 0.32
N GLU A 313 -58.95 20.40 0.04
CA GLU A 313 -60.12 19.80 -0.59
C GLU A 313 -59.81 19.35 -2.02
N ALA A 314 -58.99 20.11 -2.75
CA ALA A 314 -58.55 19.73 -4.09
C ALA A 314 -57.61 18.51 -4.05
N LEU A 315 -56.69 18.44 -3.10
CA LEU A 315 -55.84 17.26 -2.86
C LEU A 315 -56.70 16.03 -2.55
N GLU A 316 -57.62 16.16 -1.59
CA GLU A 316 -58.51 15.09 -1.17
C GLU A 316 -59.31 14.55 -2.35
N ASN A 317 -59.92 15.45 -3.13
CA ASN A 317 -60.70 15.08 -4.31
C ASN A 317 -59.86 14.31 -5.35
N VAL A 318 -58.62 14.73 -5.60
CA VAL A 318 -57.70 14.05 -6.53
C VAL A 318 -57.30 12.67 -6.00
N ILE A 319 -57.03 12.53 -4.70
CA ILE A 319 -56.63 11.26 -4.09
C ILE A 319 -57.80 10.26 -4.09
N VAL A 320 -58.99 10.72 -3.68
CA VAL A 320 -60.17 9.86 -3.53
C VAL A 320 -60.74 9.43 -4.88
N ASN A 321 -60.80 10.35 -5.86
CA ASN A 321 -61.44 10.09 -7.16
C ASN A 321 -60.46 9.77 -8.29
N GLY A 322 -59.15 9.94 -8.07
CA GLY A 322 -58.14 9.83 -9.12
C GLY A 322 -58.19 11.00 -10.12
N LYS A 323 -57.22 11.05 -11.03
CA LYS A 323 -57.18 12.05 -12.09
C LYS A 323 -56.37 11.57 -13.29
N GLY A 324 -57.01 11.44 -14.45
CA GLY A 324 -56.37 10.95 -15.66
C GLY A 324 -55.84 9.52 -15.46
N ALA A 325 -54.53 9.33 -15.56
CA ALA A 325 -53.87 8.04 -15.30
C ALA A 325 -53.62 7.75 -13.81
N MET A 326 -53.80 8.75 -12.92
CA MET A 326 -53.66 8.55 -11.48
C MET A 326 -54.86 7.76 -10.94
N PRO A 327 -54.66 6.58 -10.32
CA PRO A 327 -55.74 5.77 -9.79
C PRO A 327 -56.43 6.45 -8.60
N ALA A 328 -57.69 6.09 -8.39
CA ALA A 328 -58.46 6.50 -7.24
C ALA A 328 -58.12 5.66 -6.00
N SER A 329 -58.06 6.29 -4.82
CA SER A 329 -57.87 5.62 -3.52
C SER A 329 -59.08 5.86 -2.59
N PRO A 330 -60.30 5.44 -2.98
CA PRO A 330 -61.53 5.76 -2.24
C PRO A 330 -61.67 5.02 -0.90
N ASN A 331 -60.82 4.02 -0.66
CA ASN A 331 -60.92 3.13 0.49
C ASN A 331 -59.94 3.48 1.63
N LEU A 332 -59.23 4.62 1.54
CA LEU A 332 -58.39 5.09 2.65
C LEU A 332 -59.27 5.46 3.84
N LYS A 333 -58.84 5.07 5.05
CA LYS A 333 -59.58 5.49 6.25
C LYS A 333 -59.47 7.00 6.44
N PRO A 334 -60.47 7.67 7.05
CA PRO A 334 -60.44 9.12 7.24
C PRO A 334 -59.18 9.61 7.97
N GLU A 335 -58.66 8.85 8.92
CA GLU A 335 -57.45 9.20 9.68
C GLU A 335 -56.19 9.08 8.81
N GLU A 336 -56.12 8.05 7.96
CA GLU A 336 -55.02 7.82 7.01
C GLU A 336 -55.00 8.89 5.92
N LEU A 337 -56.17 9.26 5.40
CA LEU A 337 -56.33 10.31 4.40
C LEU A 337 -55.91 11.67 4.98
N ASN A 338 -56.36 12.00 6.19
CA ASN A 338 -55.95 13.25 6.84
C ASN A 338 -54.44 13.31 7.09
N ALA A 339 -53.83 12.23 7.59
CA ALA A 339 -52.39 12.18 7.80
C ALA A 339 -51.60 12.30 6.47
N LEU A 340 -52.10 11.70 5.39
CA LEU A 340 -51.53 11.85 4.05
C LEU A 340 -51.62 13.31 3.58
N LEU A 341 -52.77 13.95 3.75
CA LEU A 341 -52.97 15.36 3.39
C LEU A 341 -52.01 16.28 4.17
N ASP A 342 -51.80 16.04 5.47
CA ASP A 342 -50.85 16.80 6.29
C ASP A 342 -49.42 16.75 5.70
N VAL A 343 -48.99 15.59 5.20
CA VAL A 343 -47.68 15.43 4.54
C VAL A 343 -47.62 16.23 3.25
N LEU A 344 -48.64 16.12 2.39
CA LEU A 344 -48.67 16.79 1.10
C LEU A 344 -48.74 18.31 1.22
N GLU A 345 -49.48 18.84 2.21
CA GLU A 345 -49.49 20.26 2.51
C GLU A 345 -48.16 20.76 3.05
N ARG A 346 -47.49 19.97 3.90
CA ARG A 346 -46.15 20.29 4.42
C ARG A 346 -45.14 20.39 3.28
N TRP A 347 -45.13 19.42 2.37
CA TRP A 347 -44.24 19.41 1.22
C TRP A 347 -44.47 20.55 0.23
N GLN A 348 -45.71 20.96 0.00
CA GLN A 348 -46.02 22.13 -0.83
C GLN A 348 -45.43 23.41 -0.23
N LYS A 349 -45.57 23.59 1.09
CA LYS A 349 -44.97 24.75 1.80
C LYS A 349 -43.44 24.76 1.78
N GLU A 350 -42.81 23.59 1.75
CA GLU A 350 -41.36 23.45 1.63
C GLU A 350 -40.84 23.70 0.20
N GLY A 351 -41.70 23.55 -0.80
CA GLY A 351 -41.36 23.68 -2.22
C GLY A 351 -41.65 25.04 -2.86
N GLU A 352 -42.30 25.95 -2.12
CA GLU A 352 -42.51 27.37 -2.47
C GLU A 352 -41.23 28.22 -2.26
#